data_AF-A0A6A5YES1-F1
#
_entry.id   AF-A0A6A5YES1-F1
#
_cell.length_a   1.000
_cell.length_b   1.000
_cell.length_c   1.000
_cell.angle_alpha   90.00
_cell.angle_beta   90.00
_cell.angle_gamma   90.00
#
_symmetry.space_group_name_H-M   'P 1'
#
loop_
_entity.id
_entity.type
_entity.pdbx_description
1 polymer ?
#
loop_
_entity_poly.entity_id
_entity_poly.type
_entity_poly.pdbx_seq_one_letter_code
_entity_poly.pdbx_strand_id
1 'polypeptide(L)'
;MQALRRTAVTASRQGRTTLSRQTRRYAHDEHAHAHHAEPVNESFGKGFWVVLSAFPAGYTLYQISRYDPDDRPYFTRIIGKYTDIQEQISERNNLHVRMIEQAGSDRVLFRSTEPNEYVDMRFPEIMSVGSPYNVPAGSQTNISHVIDKYRREQVADEEAKLEAMRNGTLKAEQPIDRLPKGADLRNFSVNSGA
;
A
#
# COMPACT_ATOMS: atom_id res chain seq x y z
N MET A 1 -22.03 -19.80 6.52
CA MET A 1 -22.19 -21.20 6.95
C MET A 1 -21.19 -22.05 6.18
N GLN A 2 -20.48 -22.96 6.88
CA GLN A 2 -20.12 -24.35 6.51
C GLN A 2 -19.86 -24.68 5.02
N ALA A 3 -18.91 -25.51 4.60
CA ALA A 3 -17.91 -26.34 5.26
C ALA A 3 -17.15 -27.11 4.16
N LEU A 4 -15.88 -27.44 4.45
CA LEU A 4 -15.10 -28.64 4.09
C LEU A 4 -15.27 -29.36 2.74
N ARG A 5 -14.10 -29.86 2.26
CA ARG A 5 -13.77 -31.25 1.83
C ARG A 5 -12.91 -31.18 0.55
N ARG A 6 -11.85 -31.94 0.29
CA ARG A 6 -11.13 -33.07 0.90
C ARG A 6 -9.92 -33.31 -0.02
N THR A 7 -8.73 -33.54 0.49
CA THR A 7 -7.71 -34.35 -0.21
C THR A 7 -6.73 -34.91 0.82
N ALA A 8 -7.07 -36.08 1.35
CA ALA A 8 -6.14 -36.99 2.02
C ALA A 8 -5.81 -38.10 1.02
N VAL A 9 -4.55 -38.23 0.63
CA VAL A 9 -4.09 -39.29 -0.28
C VAL A 9 -2.82 -39.93 0.29
N THR A 10 -3.04 -41.16 0.76
CA THR A 10 -2.15 -42.34 0.75
C THR A 10 -0.91 -42.41 1.64
N ALA A 11 -1.17 -42.99 2.81
CA ALA A 11 -0.49 -44.16 3.40
C ALA A 11 0.68 -44.82 2.62
N SER A 12 1.83 -44.80 3.29
CA SER A 12 2.76 -45.92 3.55
C SER A 12 2.82 -47.09 2.56
N ARG A 13 3.89 -47.13 1.76
CA ARG A 13 4.48 -48.40 1.28
C ARG A 13 5.68 -48.76 2.14
N GLN A 14 5.54 -49.86 2.88
CA GLN A 14 6.58 -50.52 3.64
C GLN A 14 7.74 -50.93 2.71
N GLY A 15 8.95 -50.45 2.99
CA GLY A 15 10.17 -50.90 2.34
C GLY A 15 10.62 -52.24 2.93
N ARG A 16 10.68 -53.29 2.10
CA ARG A 16 11.29 -54.57 2.43
C ARG A 16 12.76 -54.38 2.81
N THR A 17 13.16 -54.91 3.96
CA THR A 17 14.57 -55.03 4.37
C THR A 17 15.25 -56.14 3.58
N THR A 18 16.09 -55.80 2.61
CA THR A 18 17.00 -56.74 1.96
C THR A 18 18.26 -56.90 2.80
N LEU A 19 18.49 -58.10 3.35
CA LEU A 19 19.72 -58.44 4.08
C LEU A 19 20.94 -58.32 3.15
N SER A 20 21.99 -57.65 3.61
CA SER A 20 23.27 -57.51 2.92
C SER A 20 23.97 -58.87 2.82
N ARG A 21 24.22 -59.32 1.58
CA ARG A 21 25.02 -60.51 1.28
C ARG A 21 26.50 -60.19 1.56
N GLN A 22 27.12 -60.99 2.43
CA GLN A 22 28.55 -60.92 2.76
C GLN A 22 29.42 -61.16 1.51
N THR A 23 30.19 -60.16 1.12
CA THR A 23 31.20 -60.24 0.04
C THR A 23 32.41 -61.06 0.50
N ARG A 24 32.77 -62.08 -0.28
CA ARG A 24 33.97 -62.90 -0.07
C ARG A 24 35.21 -62.03 -0.29
N ARG A 25 36.19 -62.13 0.61
CA ARG A 25 37.52 -61.51 0.48
C ARG A 25 38.36 -62.36 -0.46
N TYR A 26 38.87 -61.77 -1.54
CA TYR A 26 40.05 -62.28 -2.23
C TYR A 26 41.26 -61.60 -1.60
N ALA A 27 42.12 -62.38 -0.96
CA ALA A 27 43.34 -61.90 -0.34
C ALA A 27 44.53 -62.34 -1.17
N HIS A 28 44.74 -61.72 -2.33
CA HIS A 28 45.98 -61.80 -3.08
C HIS A 28 46.13 -60.50 -3.85
N ASP A 29 47.08 -59.64 -3.46
CA ASP A 29 47.93 -59.02 -4.47
C ASP A 29 49.25 -58.57 -3.85
N GLU A 30 50.31 -58.89 -4.58
CA GLU A 30 51.71 -58.75 -4.22
C GLU A 30 52.19 -57.34 -4.54
N HIS A 31 53.20 -56.89 -3.81
CA HIS A 31 53.79 -55.56 -3.95
C HIS A 31 54.50 -55.38 -5.30
N ALA A 32 54.13 -54.34 -6.07
CA ALA A 32 55.01 -53.74 -7.08
C ALA A 32 54.70 -52.25 -7.28
N HIS A 33 55.75 -51.49 -7.57
CA HIS A 33 55.94 -50.08 -7.24
C HIS A 33 55.39 -49.06 -8.26
N ALA A 34 55.31 -47.82 -7.77
CA ALA A 34 55.54 -46.57 -8.51
C ALA A 34 54.39 -46.01 -9.36
N HIS A 35 53.43 -45.34 -8.71
CA HIS A 35 52.83 -44.12 -9.25
C HIS A 35 52.57 -43.15 -8.10
N HIS A 36 53.03 -41.90 -8.22
CA HIS A 36 52.68 -40.82 -7.31
C HIS A 36 51.16 -40.62 -7.40
N ALA A 37 50.43 -41.18 -6.44
CA ALA A 37 49.02 -40.89 -6.25
C ALA A 37 48.93 -39.40 -5.88
N GLU A 38 48.45 -38.60 -6.83
CA GLU A 38 47.93 -37.26 -6.58
C GLU A 38 47.02 -37.31 -5.35
N PRO A 39 47.11 -36.37 -4.38
CA PRO A 39 46.30 -36.44 -3.17
C PRO A 39 44.84 -36.45 -3.56
N VAL A 40 44.21 -37.63 -3.46
CA VAL A 40 42.79 -37.79 -3.69
C VAL A 40 42.10 -36.92 -2.66
N ASN A 41 41.49 -35.84 -3.15
CA ASN A 41 40.78 -34.88 -2.33
C ASN A 41 39.48 -35.54 -1.88
N GLU A 42 39.55 -36.35 -0.83
CA GLU A 42 38.39 -37.03 -0.25
C GLU A 42 37.44 -35.96 0.28
N SER A 43 36.33 -35.73 -0.44
CA SER A 43 35.31 -34.77 -0.02
C SER A 43 34.74 -35.20 1.33
N PHE A 44 34.55 -34.26 2.25
CA PHE A 44 33.98 -34.52 3.56
C PHE A 44 32.71 -35.38 3.45
N GLY A 45 32.74 -36.56 4.11
CA GLY A 45 31.63 -37.50 4.07
C GLY A 45 30.33 -36.91 4.61
N LYS A 46 29.18 -37.48 4.23
CA LYS A 46 27.84 -36.97 4.62
C LYS A 46 27.68 -36.78 6.13
N GLY A 47 28.33 -37.62 6.95
CA GLY A 47 28.30 -37.50 8.41
C GLY A 47 28.87 -36.18 8.94
N PHE A 48 29.90 -35.63 8.28
CA PHE A 48 30.47 -34.33 8.64
C PHE A 48 29.43 -33.22 8.50
N TRP A 49 28.68 -33.20 7.39
CA TRP A 49 27.63 -32.22 7.16
C TRP A 49 26.42 -32.38 8.10
N VAL A 50 26.10 -33.62 8.48
CA VAL A 50 25.07 -33.88 9.50
C VAL A 50 25.47 -33.27 10.84
N VAL A 51 26.70 -33.49 11.29
CA VAL A 51 27.17 -32.91 12.56
C VAL A 51 27.27 -31.39 12.47
N LEU A 52 27.80 -30.86 11.35
CA LEU A 52 27.93 -29.43 11.12
C LEU A 52 26.57 -28.70 11.13
N SER A 53 25.49 -29.35 10.66
CA SER A 53 24.13 -28.80 10.73
C SER A 53 23.44 -29.07 12.07
N ALA A 54 23.75 -30.17 12.75
CA ALA A 54 23.16 -30.53 14.04
C ALA A 54 23.55 -29.54 15.14
N PHE A 55 24.80 -29.05 15.16
CA PHE A 55 25.24 -28.05 16.15
C PHE A 55 24.41 -26.74 16.12
N PRO A 56 24.29 -26.02 14.99
CA PRO A 56 23.47 -24.82 14.91
C PRO A 56 21.97 -25.12 15.05
N ALA A 57 21.48 -26.28 14.57
CA ALA A 57 20.09 -26.67 14.78
C ALA A 57 19.77 -26.91 16.27
N GLY A 58 20.63 -27.60 16.99
CA GLY A 58 20.49 -27.81 18.43
C GLY A 58 20.62 -26.50 19.22
N TYR A 59 21.54 -25.63 18.83
CA TYR A 59 21.70 -24.31 19.45
C TYR A 59 20.49 -23.40 19.23
N THR A 60 19.93 -23.37 18.02
CA THR A 60 18.71 -22.59 17.74
C THR A 60 17.50 -23.14 18.50
N LEU A 61 17.35 -24.46 18.58
CA LEU A 61 16.31 -25.09 19.39
C LEU A 61 16.46 -24.76 20.88
N TYR A 62 17.69 -24.76 21.40
CA TYR A 62 18.00 -24.36 22.78
C TYR A 62 17.65 -22.89 23.05
N GLN A 63 17.96 -22.00 22.10
CA GLN A 63 17.63 -20.58 22.24
C GLN A 63 16.12 -20.33 22.19
N ILE A 64 15.37 -21.08 21.38
CA ILE A 64 13.91 -20.98 21.31
C ILE A 64 13.24 -21.59 22.56
N SER A 65 13.84 -22.63 23.16
CA SER A 65 13.27 -23.31 24.32
C SER A 65 13.58 -22.64 25.67
N ARG A 66 14.54 -21.70 25.70
CA ARG A 66 14.82 -20.91 26.89
C ARG A 66 13.59 -20.08 27.28
N TYR A 67 13.08 -20.36 28.48
CA TYR A 67 12.03 -19.59 29.13
C TYR A 67 12.68 -18.57 30.07
N ASP A 68 12.43 -17.29 29.81
CA ASP A 68 12.80 -16.20 30.72
C ASP A 68 11.53 -15.83 31.51
N PRO A 69 11.55 -15.84 32.86
CA PRO A 69 10.36 -15.54 33.67
C PRO A 69 9.81 -14.12 33.48
N ASP A 70 10.63 -13.17 33.03
CA ASP A 70 10.22 -11.77 32.84
C ASP A 70 9.79 -11.44 31.40
N ASP A 71 10.04 -12.31 30.41
CA ASP A 71 9.71 -12.09 28.99
C ASP A 71 8.68 -13.11 28.47
N ARG A 72 7.89 -12.73 27.46
CA ARG A 72 6.93 -13.65 26.84
C ARG A 72 7.70 -14.70 26.02
N PRO A 73 7.26 -15.99 26.02
CA PRO A 73 7.92 -17.01 25.22
C PRO A 73 7.94 -16.62 23.73
N TYR A 74 9.01 -17.03 23.04
CA TYR A 74 9.33 -16.58 21.68
C TYR A 74 8.15 -16.65 20.70
N PHE A 75 7.40 -17.76 20.71
CA PHE A 75 6.24 -17.95 19.85
C PHE A 75 5.09 -16.99 20.20
N THR A 76 4.82 -16.78 21.49
CA THR A 76 3.79 -15.83 21.93
C THR A 76 4.15 -14.40 21.55
N ARG A 77 5.42 -14.02 21.61
CA ARG A 77 5.89 -12.71 21.14
C ARG A 77 5.67 -12.52 19.65
N ILE A 78 5.95 -13.55 18.84
CA ILE A 78 5.71 -13.48 17.40
C ILE A 78 4.22 -13.38 17.11
N ILE A 79 3.40 -14.22 17.76
CA ILE A 79 1.95 -14.20 17.61
C ILE A 79 1.40 -12.81 17.97
N GLY A 80 1.87 -12.24 19.09
CA GLY A 80 1.51 -10.88 19.51
C GLY A 80 1.85 -9.82 18.45
N LYS A 81 3.06 -9.87 17.88
CA LYS A 81 3.43 -8.94 16.79
C LYS A 81 2.51 -9.04 15.59
N TYR A 82 2.10 -10.26 15.20
CA TYR A 82 1.18 -10.44 14.08
C TYR A 82 -0.23 -9.97 14.42
N THR A 83 -0.73 -10.20 15.63
CA THR A 83 -2.06 -9.72 16.04
C THR A 83 -2.11 -8.20 16.06
N ASP A 84 -1.06 -7.54 16.57
CA ASP A 84 -0.97 -6.07 16.62
C ASP A 84 -0.97 -5.47 15.20
N ILE A 85 -0.27 -6.10 14.25
CA ILE A 85 -0.27 -5.66 12.84
C ILE A 85 -1.67 -5.79 12.24
N GLN A 86 -2.37 -6.90 12.50
CA GLN A 86 -3.72 -7.12 12.00
C GLN A 86 -4.71 -6.09 12.57
N GLU A 87 -4.61 -5.78 13.86
CA GLU A 87 -5.43 -4.77 14.50
C GLU A 87 -5.21 -3.40 13.86
N GLN A 88 -3.96 -2.97 13.67
CA GLN A 88 -3.66 -1.70 13.00
C GLN A 88 -4.15 -1.64 11.55
N ILE A 89 -4.06 -2.75 10.80
CA ILE A 89 -4.60 -2.81 9.44
C ILE A 89 -6.13 -2.69 9.49
N SER A 90 -6.78 -3.36 10.43
CA SER A 90 -8.24 -3.28 10.61
C SER A 90 -8.70 -1.88 11.00
N GLU A 91 -7.96 -1.17 11.87
CA GLU A 91 -8.24 0.21 12.27
C GLU A 91 -8.14 1.17 11.10
N ARG A 92 -7.07 1.06 10.29
CA ARG A 92 -6.90 1.88 9.09
C ARG A 92 -8.01 1.63 8.07
N ASN A 93 -8.36 0.37 7.85
CA ASN A 93 -9.46 0.00 6.95
C ASN A 93 -10.80 0.54 7.45
N ASN A 94 -11.06 0.47 8.75
CA ASN A 94 -12.27 1.03 9.37
C ASN A 94 -12.34 2.55 9.19
N LEU A 95 -11.23 3.26 9.44
CA LEU A 95 -11.15 4.70 9.20
C LEU A 95 -11.45 5.04 7.74
N HIS A 96 -10.86 4.32 6.79
CA HIS A 96 -11.12 4.50 5.36
C HIS A 96 -12.59 4.28 4.99
N VAL A 97 -13.22 3.21 5.51
CA VAL A 97 -14.65 2.94 5.27
C VAL A 97 -15.52 4.07 5.83
N ARG A 98 -15.22 4.56 7.04
CA ARG A 98 -15.95 5.70 7.64
C ARG A 98 -15.81 6.98 6.81
N MET A 99 -14.62 7.26 6.29
CA MET A 99 -14.42 8.43 5.41
C MET A 99 -15.23 8.31 4.12
N ILE A 100 -15.27 7.12 3.51
CA ILE A 100 -16.09 6.88 2.31
C ILE A 100 -17.59 7.01 2.62
N GLU A 101 -18.04 6.48 3.74
CA GLU A 101 -19.44 6.58 4.17
C GLU A 101 -19.84 8.05 4.40
N GLN A 102 -19.00 8.81 5.09
CA GLN A 102 -19.21 10.24 5.30
C GLN A 102 -19.22 11.00 3.97
N ALA A 103 -18.25 10.78 3.10
CA ALA A 103 -18.20 11.40 1.78
C ALA A 103 -19.41 11.03 0.91
N GLY A 104 -19.91 9.79 1.04
CA GLY A 104 -21.15 9.35 0.40
C GLY A 104 -22.37 10.11 0.92
N SER A 105 -22.49 10.25 2.24
CA SER A 105 -23.59 10.99 2.88
C SER A 105 -23.61 12.47 2.47
N ASP A 106 -22.44 13.09 2.41
CA ASP A 106 -22.24 14.48 2.02
C ASP A 106 -22.58 14.69 0.53
N ARG A 107 -22.14 13.76 -0.33
CA ARG A 107 -22.51 13.77 -1.75
C ARG A 107 -24.02 13.66 -1.96
N VAL A 108 -24.73 12.89 -1.15
CA VAL A 108 -26.20 12.78 -1.25
C VAL A 108 -26.85 14.13 -0.90
N LEU A 109 -26.38 14.81 0.14
CA LEU A 109 -26.89 16.13 0.54
C LEU A 109 -26.72 17.17 -0.58
N PHE A 110 -25.53 17.20 -1.20
CA PHE A 110 -25.27 18.15 -2.29
C PHE A 110 -25.96 17.78 -3.59
N ARG A 111 -26.21 16.49 -3.84
CA ARG A 111 -26.92 16.07 -5.06
C ARG A 111 -28.39 16.48 -5.05
N SER A 112 -29.03 16.56 -3.88
CA SER A 112 -30.43 17.00 -3.76
C SER A 112 -30.61 18.50 -3.69
N THR A 113 -29.53 19.27 -3.52
CA THR A 113 -29.59 20.73 -3.43
C THR A 113 -29.55 21.32 -4.84
N GLU A 114 -30.40 22.31 -5.12
CA GLU A 114 -30.33 23.02 -6.39
C GLU A 114 -28.95 23.72 -6.53
N PRO A 115 -28.30 23.62 -7.71
CA PRO A 115 -27.07 24.35 -7.96
C PRO A 115 -27.29 25.83 -7.70
N ASN A 116 -26.31 26.44 -7.05
CA ASN A 116 -26.36 27.87 -6.80
C ASN A 116 -26.17 28.63 -8.13
N GLU A 117 -27.20 29.35 -8.58
CA GLU A 117 -27.18 30.13 -9.83
C GLU A 117 -26.46 31.49 -9.69
N TYR A 118 -25.93 31.84 -8.51
CA TYR A 118 -25.29 33.14 -8.33
C TYR A 118 -23.97 33.20 -9.11
N VAL A 119 -23.78 34.29 -9.85
CA VAL A 119 -22.49 34.61 -10.48
C VAL A 119 -21.51 34.98 -9.37
N ASP A 120 -20.35 34.32 -9.34
CA ASP A 120 -19.29 34.67 -8.39
C ASP A 120 -18.75 36.07 -8.72
N MET A 121 -19.16 37.05 -7.92
CA MET A 121 -18.73 38.44 -8.06
C MET A 121 -17.86 38.81 -6.86
N ARG A 122 -16.66 39.34 -7.11
CA ARG A 122 -15.69 39.67 -6.06
C ARG A 122 -16.20 40.75 -5.07
N PHE A 123 -17.09 41.62 -5.53
CA PHE A 123 -17.69 42.69 -4.73
C PHE A 123 -19.15 42.94 -5.16
N PRO A 124 -20.11 42.11 -4.72
CA PRO A 124 -21.52 42.26 -5.11
C PRO A 124 -22.14 43.54 -4.52
N GLU A 125 -21.58 44.02 -3.41
CA GLU A 125 -22.08 45.18 -2.67
C GLU A 125 -22.07 46.46 -3.52
N ILE A 126 -21.09 46.63 -4.43
CA ILE A 126 -20.96 47.81 -5.29
C ILE A 126 -22.20 48.03 -6.16
N MET A 127 -22.90 46.95 -6.54
CA MET A 127 -24.13 47.05 -7.33
C MET A 127 -25.30 47.65 -6.53
N SER A 128 -25.22 47.61 -5.21
CA SER A 128 -26.22 48.19 -4.28
C SER A 128 -25.76 49.51 -3.65
N VAL A 129 -24.57 50.02 -3.99
CA VAL A 129 -24.05 51.28 -3.43
C VAL A 129 -24.85 52.44 -4.00
N GLY A 130 -25.84 52.90 -3.24
CA GLY A 130 -26.70 54.03 -3.55
C GLY A 130 -27.80 54.20 -2.50
N SER A 131 -28.38 55.40 -2.41
CA SER A 131 -29.55 55.61 -1.54
C SER A 131 -30.76 54.90 -2.14
N PRO A 132 -31.48 54.04 -1.40
CA PRO A 132 -32.70 53.38 -1.89
C PRO A 132 -33.83 54.39 -2.19
N TYR A 133 -33.74 55.58 -1.59
CA TYR A 133 -34.66 56.68 -1.82
C TYR A 133 -33.92 57.81 -2.55
N ASN A 134 -34.50 58.34 -3.64
CA ASN A 134 -33.97 59.46 -4.44
C ASN A 134 -32.85 59.12 -5.46
N VAL A 135 -33.06 58.10 -6.30
CA VAL A 135 -32.21 57.86 -7.48
C VAL A 135 -32.92 58.44 -8.72
N PRO A 136 -32.31 59.39 -9.45
CA PRO A 136 -32.91 59.92 -10.68
C PRO A 136 -33.06 58.80 -11.72
N ALA A 137 -34.22 58.74 -12.38
CA ALA A 137 -34.51 57.74 -13.40
C ALA A 137 -33.45 57.77 -14.51
N GLY A 138 -32.86 56.62 -14.83
CA GLY A 138 -31.78 56.49 -15.82
C GLY A 138 -30.36 56.68 -15.27
N SER A 139 -30.18 56.96 -13.97
CA SER A 139 -28.85 57.01 -13.34
C SER A 139 -28.15 55.65 -13.26
N GLN A 140 -28.91 54.56 -13.27
CA GLN A 140 -28.36 53.22 -13.25
C GLN A 140 -28.05 52.77 -14.67
N THR A 141 -26.81 52.35 -14.91
CA THR A 141 -26.37 51.81 -16.19
C THR A 141 -27.05 50.46 -16.46
N ASN A 142 -27.41 50.20 -17.72
CA ASN A 142 -27.93 48.88 -18.09
C ASN A 142 -26.83 47.81 -17.94
N ILE A 143 -27.02 46.90 -16.99
CA ILE A 143 -26.07 45.82 -16.66
C ILE A 143 -26.27 44.55 -17.49
N SER A 144 -27.23 44.51 -18.43
CA SER A 144 -27.53 43.31 -19.23
C SER A 144 -26.31 42.75 -19.95
N HIS A 145 -25.49 43.61 -20.55
CA HIS A 145 -24.26 43.19 -21.24
C HIS A 145 -23.22 42.54 -20.32
N VAL A 146 -23.15 42.98 -19.06
CA VAL A 146 -22.23 42.42 -18.06
C VAL A 146 -22.73 41.04 -17.63
N ILE A 147 -24.03 40.89 -17.41
CA ILE A 147 -24.67 39.61 -17.11
C ILE A 147 -24.41 38.60 -18.25
N ASP A 148 -24.59 39.02 -19.51
CA ASP A 148 -24.36 38.16 -20.67
C ASP A 148 -22.88 37.80 -20.89
N LYS A 149 -21.95 38.64 -20.44
CA LYS A 149 -20.52 38.31 -20.41
C LYS A 149 -20.26 37.18 -19.42
N TYR A 150 -20.69 37.35 -18.17
CA TYR A 150 -20.43 36.37 -17.11
C TYR A 150 -21.13 35.03 -17.35
N ARG A 151 -22.35 35.03 -17.90
CA ARG A 151 -23.02 33.79 -18.33
C ARG A 151 -22.20 33.02 -19.36
N ARG A 152 -21.62 33.71 -20.35
CA ARG A 152 -20.76 33.08 -21.36
C ARG A 152 -19.47 32.53 -20.77
N GLU A 153 -18.83 33.27 -19.85
CA GLU A 153 -17.63 32.80 -19.15
C GLU A 153 -17.93 31.55 -18.31
N GLN A 154 -19.06 31.52 -17.59
CA GLN A 154 -19.48 30.35 -16.80
C GLN A 154 -19.72 29.12 -17.67
N VAL A 155 -20.45 29.26 -18.80
CA VAL A 155 -20.68 28.14 -19.73
C VAL A 155 -19.35 27.62 -20.29
N ALA A 156 -18.44 28.52 -20.68
CA ALA A 156 -17.12 28.14 -21.18
C ALA A 156 -16.29 27.41 -20.11
N ASP A 157 -16.34 27.87 -18.86
CA ASP A 157 -15.66 27.21 -17.74
C ASP A 157 -16.26 25.84 -17.40
N GLU A 158 -17.59 25.69 -17.49
CA GLU A 158 -18.28 24.41 -17.32
C GLU A 158 -17.92 23.42 -18.42
N GLU A 159 -17.89 23.86 -19.68
CA GLU A 159 -17.44 23.06 -20.81
C GLU A 159 -15.97 22.64 -20.65
N ALA A 160 -15.08 23.57 -20.28
CA ALA A 160 -13.68 23.27 -20.03
C ALA A 160 -13.48 22.29 -18.87
N LYS A 161 -14.27 22.44 -17.78
CA LYS A 161 -14.29 21.47 -16.68
C LYS A 161 -14.77 20.11 -17.16
N LEU A 162 -15.84 20.05 -17.96
CA LEU A 162 -16.41 18.81 -18.50
C LEU A 162 -15.43 18.09 -19.45
N GLU A 163 -14.71 18.83 -20.29
CA GLU A 163 -13.62 18.31 -21.11
C GLU A 163 -12.47 17.79 -20.24
N ALA A 164 -12.08 18.53 -19.19
CA ALA A 164 -11.08 18.06 -18.23
C ALA A 164 -11.52 16.78 -17.50
N MET A 165 -12.82 16.63 -17.18
CA MET A 165 -13.35 15.38 -16.61
C MET A 165 -13.28 14.23 -17.62
N ARG A 166 -13.66 14.48 -18.88
CA ARG A 166 -13.59 13.47 -19.96
C ARG A 166 -12.16 13.02 -20.23
N ASN A 167 -11.21 13.96 -20.13
CA ASN A 167 -9.79 13.70 -20.36
C ASN A 167 -9.05 13.21 -19.10
N GLY A 168 -9.71 13.19 -17.94
CA GLY A 168 -9.09 12.82 -16.66
C GLY A 168 -7.99 13.78 -16.21
N THR A 169 -8.00 15.03 -16.68
CA THR A 169 -6.97 16.04 -16.38
C THR A 169 -7.41 17.04 -15.29
N LEU A 170 -8.50 16.76 -14.59
CA LEU A 170 -8.99 17.57 -13.47
C LEU A 170 -7.89 17.81 -12.45
N LYS A 171 -7.58 19.08 -12.16
CA LYS A 171 -6.57 19.48 -11.16
C LYS A 171 -6.79 18.83 -9.79
N ALA A 172 -8.04 18.55 -9.42
CA ALA A 172 -8.38 17.89 -8.16
C ALA A 172 -8.05 16.39 -8.14
N GLU A 173 -8.00 15.74 -9.31
CA GLU A 173 -7.68 14.32 -9.46
C GLU A 173 -6.20 14.09 -9.76
N GLN A 174 -5.48 15.12 -10.19
CA GLN A 174 -4.04 15.04 -10.38
C GLN A 174 -3.34 14.81 -9.03
N PRO A 175 -2.34 13.90 -8.97
CA PRO A 175 -1.56 13.71 -7.77
C PRO A 175 -0.93 15.05 -7.39
N ILE A 176 -1.06 15.43 -6.12
CA ILE A 176 -0.41 16.64 -5.60
C ILE A 176 1.09 16.46 -5.82
N ASP A 177 1.66 17.24 -6.74
CA ASP A 177 3.10 17.31 -6.92
C ASP A 177 3.69 17.74 -5.59
N ARG A 178 4.33 16.80 -4.89
CA ARG A 178 5.03 17.10 -3.65
C ARG A 178 6.07 18.15 -4.01
N LEU A 179 5.98 19.31 -3.35
CA LEU A 179 6.95 20.41 -3.45
C LEU A 179 8.36 19.84 -3.61
N PRO A 180 9.13 20.27 -4.63
CA PRO A 180 10.47 19.75 -4.86
C PRO A 180 11.29 19.93 -3.57
N LYS A 181 11.97 18.85 -3.13
CA LYS A 181 12.87 18.87 -1.98
C LYS A 181 13.91 19.98 -2.20
N GLY A 182 13.76 21.10 -1.48
CA GLY A 182 14.64 22.27 -1.58
C GLY A 182 13.94 23.60 -1.88
N ALA A 183 12.61 23.65 -2.01
CA ALA A 183 11.88 24.92 -2.13
C ALA A 183 11.97 25.71 -0.82
N ASP A 184 12.86 26.70 -0.78
CA ASP A 184 13.01 27.67 0.31
C ASP A 184 11.73 28.52 0.40
N LEU A 185 10.97 28.35 1.49
CA LEU A 185 9.65 28.96 1.72
C LEU A 185 9.68 30.49 1.85
N ARG A 186 10.85 31.12 1.68
CA ARG A 186 11.06 32.56 1.84
C ARG A 186 10.70 33.39 0.61
N ASN A 187 10.59 32.77 -0.56
CA ASN A 187 10.34 33.46 -1.84
C ASN A 187 9.06 33.02 -2.56
N PHE A 188 8.15 32.31 -1.88
CA PHE A 188 6.85 31.95 -2.47
C PHE A 188 5.92 33.18 -2.48
N SER A 189 6.16 34.09 -3.41
CA SER A 189 5.18 35.10 -3.80
C SER A 189 4.04 34.38 -4.50
N VAL A 190 2.94 34.21 -3.78
CA VAL A 190 1.67 33.74 -4.31
C VAL A 190 1.19 34.77 -5.33
N ASN A 191 1.57 34.58 -6.59
CA ASN A 191 0.93 35.31 -7.68
C ASN A 191 -0.45 34.67 -7.90
N SER A 192 -1.40 35.13 -7.08
CA SER A 192 -2.84 34.91 -7.24
C SER A 192 -3.29 35.62 -8.52
N GLY A 193 -3.09 34.95 -9.66
CA GLY A 193 -3.76 35.30 -10.91
C GLY A 193 -5.20 34.84 -10.84
N ALA A 194 -6.10 35.83 -10.78
CA ALA A 194 -7.53 35.72 -10.99
C ALA A 194 -7.87 35.20 -12.39
#